data_AF-A0A7V5RGI4-F1
#
_entry.id   AF-A0A7V5RGI4-F1
#
_cell.length_a   1.000
_cell.length_b   1.000
_cell.length_c   1.000
_cell.angle_alpha   90.00
_cell.angle_beta   90.00
_cell.angle_gamma   90.00
#
_symmetry.space_group_name_H-M   'P 1'
#
loop_
_entity.id
_entity.type
_entity.pdbx_description
1 polymer ?
#
loop_
_entity_poly.entity_id
_entity_poly.type
_entity_poly.pdbx_seq_one_letter_code
_entity_poly.pdbx_strand_id
1 'polypeptide(L)'
;MEFDSLNKKLEEKGSNGKLALILGVIGLAASAFGYFQAEEQFYFSYLTAFFFWGSIALGSLFFTMVKHLTNATWSVVLRRISEAFMAFLPLMIIFFIPIIFGMKHLYHWTDVEAVKHDALLTKKVGYLNTTFFYIRSAVYLIVWTVLARVLYKASVRQDTEGHSDALDKKIKGTSAAGIILFALTITYAAFDWLMSLDPHWFSTIYGVYIFGGAFLAAIC
;
A
#
# COMPACT_ATOMS: atom_id res chain seq x y z
N MET A 1 20.28 1.28 -20.32
CA MET A 1 20.46 2.70 -19.98
C MET A 1 21.67 3.19 -20.74
N GLU A 2 21.49 4.18 -21.61
CA GLU A 2 22.61 4.89 -22.26
C GLU A 2 22.69 6.30 -21.67
N PHE A 3 23.92 6.79 -21.50
CA PHE A 3 24.15 8.16 -21.02
C PHE A 3 24.06 9.10 -22.21
N ASP A 4 23.00 9.90 -22.26
CA ASP A 4 22.88 10.99 -23.22
C ASP A 4 23.83 12.11 -22.78
N SER A 5 24.93 12.28 -23.52
CA SER A 5 25.98 13.27 -23.25
C SER A 5 25.53 14.71 -23.50
N LEU A 6 24.45 14.93 -24.27
CA LEU A 6 23.90 16.25 -24.57
C LEU A 6 23.03 16.77 -23.42
N ASN A 7 22.16 15.93 -22.87
CA ASN A 7 21.29 16.31 -21.75
C ASN A 7 21.82 15.89 -20.37
N LYS A 8 22.97 15.19 -20.32
CA LYS A 8 23.52 14.55 -19.11
C LYS A 8 22.47 13.72 -18.37
N LYS A 9 21.58 13.06 -19.11
CA LYS A 9 20.51 12.20 -18.57
C LYS A 9 20.74 10.78 -18.98
N LEU A 10 20.45 9.84 -18.08
CA LEU A 10 20.37 8.43 -18.41
C LEU A 10 18.99 8.19 -19.02
N GLU A 11 18.95 7.91 -20.33
CA GLU A 11 17.70 7.53 -20.99
C GLU A 11 17.57 6.01 -21.03
N GLU A 12 16.40 5.52 -20.61
CA GLU A 12 16.03 4.12 -20.74
C GLU A 12 15.25 3.94 -22.04
N LYS A 13 15.84 3.23 -23.00
CA LYS A 13 15.17 2.83 -24.25
C LYS A 13 14.01 1.89 -23.88
N GLY A 14 12.79 2.44 -23.85
CA GLY A 14 11.61 1.88 -23.17
C GLY A 14 11.03 0.55 -23.67
N SER A 15 11.74 -0.56 -23.49
CA SER A 15 11.24 -1.92 -23.76
C SER A 15 10.79 -2.64 -22.48
N ASN A 16 11.56 -2.53 -21.38
CA ASN A 16 11.36 -3.34 -20.18
C ASN A 16 10.06 -3.02 -19.42
N GLY A 17 9.73 -1.73 -19.28
CA GLY A 17 8.48 -1.31 -18.62
C GLY A 17 7.21 -1.72 -19.37
N LYS A 18 7.26 -1.70 -20.71
CA LYS A 18 6.15 -2.16 -21.55
C LYS A 18 5.98 -3.68 -21.46
N LEU A 19 7.08 -4.42 -21.48
CA LEU A 19 7.07 -5.86 -21.29
C LEU A 19 6.48 -6.24 -19.92
N ALA A 20 6.91 -5.58 -18.85
CA ALA A 20 6.39 -5.81 -17.50
C ALA A 20 4.88 -5.50 -17.41
N LEU A 21 4.41 -4.43 -18.06
CA LEU A 21 2.98 -4.11 -18.13
C LEU A 21 2.19 -5.18 -18.89
N ILE A 22 2.70 -5.65 -20.03
CA ILE A 22 2.07 -6.71 -20.82
C ILE A 22 1.96 -8.00 -19.99
N LEU A 23 3.05 -8.42 -19.34
CA LEU A 23 3.07 -9.59 -18.47
C LEU A 23 2.10 -9.43 -17.29
N GLY A 24 2.04 -8.24 -16.69
CA GLY A 24 1.09 -7.93 -15.62
C GLY A 24 -0.37 -8.01 -16.08
N VAL A 25 -0.70 -7.48 -17.26
CA VAL A 25 -2.04 -7.57 -17.85
C VAL A 25 -2.40 -9.02 -18.19
N ILE A 26 -1.47 -9.79 -18.73
CA ILE A 26 -1.67 -11.23 -18.98
C ILE A 26 -1.90 -11.97 -17.65
N GLY A 27 -1.14 -11.66 -16.60
CA GLY A 27 -1.32 -12.23 -15.27
C GLY A 27 -2.68 -11.90 -14.66
N LEU A 28 -3.15 -10.66 -14.82
CA LEU A 28 -4.49 -10.23 -14.40
C LEU A 28 -5.60 -10.91 -15.22
N ALA A 29 -5.41 -11.12 -16.52
CA ALA A 29 -6.36 -11.83 -17.36
C ALA A 29 -6.42 -13.33 -16.99
N ALA A 30 -5.27 -13.94 -16.70
CA ALA A 30 -5.20 -15.33 -16.23
C ALA A 30 -5.85 -15.50 -14.85
N SER A 31 -5.67 -14.55 -13.93
CA SER A 31 -6.36 -14.59 -12.64
C SER A 31 -7.87 -14.40 -12.79
N ALA A 32 -8.31 -13.54 -13.72
CA ALA A 32 -9.72 -13.40 -14.06
C ALA A 32 -10.32 -14.69 -14.66
N PHE A 33 -9.53 -15.52 -15.37
CA PHE A 33 -9.97 -16.86 -15.76
C PHE A 33 -10.12 -17.80 -14.55
N GLY A 34 -9.25 -17.66 -13.55
CA GLY A 34 -9.33 -18.40 -12.28
C GLY A 34 -10.63 -18.13 -11.50
N TYR A 35 -11.18 -16.91 -11.59
CA TYR A 35 -12.46 -16.55 -10.98
C TYR A 35 -13.61 -17.49 -11.42
N PHE A 36 -13.65 -17.88 -12.69
CA PHE A 36 -14.71 -18.75 -13.22
C PHE A 36 -14.57 -20.22 -12.80
N GLN A 37 -13.39 -20.64 -12.32
CA GLN A 37 -13.16 -22.03 -11.89
C GLN A 37 -13.32 -22.19 -10.38
N ALA A 38 -12.79 -21.25 -9.60
CA ALA A 38 -12.82 -21.31 -8.14
C ALA A 38 -12.85 -19.87 -7.56
N GLU A 39 -14.06 -19.37 -7.33
CA GLU A 39 -14.31 -18.00 -6.87
C GLU A 39 -13.65 -17.70 -5.51
N GLU A 40 -13.79 -18.60 -4.53
CA GLU A 40 -13.17 -18.41 -3.20
C GLU A 40 -11.63 -18.36 -3.28
N GLN A 41 -11.03 -19.33 -3.97
CA GLN A 41 -9.58 -19.41 -4.12
C GLN A 41 -9.02 -18.16 -4.83
N PHE A 42 -9.76 -17.61 -5.80
CA PHE A 42 -9.40 -16.37 -6.47
C PHE A 42 -9.29 -15.22 -5.47
N TYR A 43 -10.30 -15.01 -4.61
CA TYR A 43 -10.29 -13.89 -3.67
C TYR A 43 -9.18 -13.98 -2.63
N PHE A 44 -8.92 -15.15 -2.04
CA PHE A 44 -7.80 -15.32 -1.09
C PHE A 44 -6.44 -15.10 -1.75
N SER A 45 -6.25 -15.62 -2.97
CA SER A 45 -5.02 -15.42 -3.74
C SER A 45 -4.85 -13.94 -4.14
N TYR A 46 -5.95 -13.29 -4.52
CA TYR A 46 -5.97 -11.88 -4.88
C TYR A 46 -5.63 -10.97 -3.69
N LEU A 47 -6.22 -11.22 -2.52
CA LEU A 47 -5.91 -10.49 -1.30
C LEU A 47 -4.43 -10.61 -0.93
N THR A 48 -3.86 -11.81 -1.06
CA THR A 48 -2.43 -12.06 -0.83
C THR A 48 -1.56 -11.24 -1.78
N ALA A 49 -1.88 -11.24 -3.08
CA ALA A 49 -1.15 -10.46 -4.07
C ALA A 49 -1.30 -8.94 -3.84
N PHE A 50 -2.53 -8.48 -3.56
CA PHE A 50 -2.82 -7.09 -3.22
C PHE A 50 -1.97 -6.62 -2.05
N PHE A 51 -1.93 -7.41 -0.97
CA PHE A 51 -1.17 -7.08 0.22
C PHE A 51 0.34 -7.13 -0.01
N PHE A 52 0.83 -8.10 -0.78
CA PHE A 52 2.24 -8.19 -1.14
C PHE A 52 2.72 -6.92 -1.85
N TRP A 53 2.09 -6.54 -2.96
CA TRP A 53 2.46 -5.33 -3.70
C TRP A 53 2.19 -4.05 -2.91
N GLY A 54 1.11 -4.02 -2.12
CA GLY A 54 0.81 -2.93 -1.21
C GLY A 54 1.89 -2.74 -0.14
N SER A 55 2.41 -3.82 0.44
CA SER A 55 3.43 -3.78 1.48
C SER A 55 4.75 -3.18 0.99
N ILE A 56 5.18 -3.52 -0.24
CA ILE A 56 6.37 -2.92 -0.88
C ILE A 56 6.18 -1.40 -1.04
N ALA A 57 5.00 -0.98 -1.52
CA ALA A 57 4.70 0.44 -1.73
C ALA A 57 4.61 1.21 -0.40
N LEU A 58 4.01 0.61 0.64
CA LEU A 58 3.91 1.19 1.98
C LEU A 58 5.26 1.27 2.68
N GLY A 59 6.09 0.23 2.59
CA GLY A 59 7.46 0.26 3.10
C GLY A 59 8.30 1.33 2.42
N SER A 60 8.11 1.53 1.10
CA SER A 60 8.78 2.58 0.34
C SER A 60 8.33 3.99 0.75
N LEU A 61 7.03 4.19 1.03
CA LEU A 61 6.50 5.43 1.61
C LEU A 61 7.14 5.71 2.97
N PHE A 62 7.19 4.71 3.85
CA PHE A 62 7.81 4.83 5.17
C PHE A 62 9.30 5.18 5.08
N PHE A 63 10.07 4.46 4.24
CA PHE A 63 11.49 4.73 4.03
C PHE A 63 11.73 6.16 3.54
N THR A 64 10.90 6.65 2.62
CA THR A 64 10.97 8.03 2.11
C THR A 64 10.74 9.04 3.24
N MET A 65 9.74 8.84 4.10
CA MET A 65 9.48 9.73 5.23
C MET A 65 10.60 9.73 6.27
N VAL A 66 11.13 8.55 6.65
CA VAL A 66 12.24 8.43 7.61
C VAL A 66 13.49 9.14 7.09
N LYS A 67 13.79 8.99 5.81
CA LYS A 67 14.92 9.67 5.18
C LYS A 67 14.82 11.19 5.35
N HIS A 68 13.65 11.77 5.06
CA HIS A 68 13.45 13.22 5.16
C HIS A 68 13.57 13.72 6.61
N LEU A 69 13.09 12.96 7.59
CA LEU A 69 13.19 13.32 9.01
C LEU A 69 14.62 13.28 9.53
N THR A 70 15.36 12.25 9.16
CA THR A 70 16.73 12.02 9.65
C THR A 70 17.79 12.81 8.89
N ASN A 71 17.43 13.47 7.77
CA ASN A 71 18.38 14.11 6.85
C ASN A 71 19.46 13.14 6.36
N ALA A 72 19.09 11.89 6.14
CA ALA A 72 20.02 10.86 5.71
C ALA A 72 20.58 11.17 4.31
N THR A 73 21.91 11.29 4.22
CA THR A 73 22.65 11.55 2.98
C THR A 73 23.08 10.26 2.27
N TRP A 74 23.20 9.14 3.00
CA TRP A 74 23.61 7.85 2.42
C TRP A 74 22.56 7.25 1.48
N SER A 75 21.27 7.54 1.69
CA SER A 75 20.15 7.00 0.91
C SER A 75 19.76 7.89 -0.28
N VAL A 76 20.65 8.77 -0.76
CA VAL A 76 20.40 9.63 -1.92
C VAL A 76 20.12 8.82 -3.18
N VAL A 77 20.87 7.75 -3.42
CA VAL A 77 20.69 6.86 -4.58
C VAL A 77 19.37 6.09 -4.50
N LEU A 78 18.99 5.61 -3.31
CA LEU A 78 17.76 4.83 -3.10
C LEU A 78 16.49 5.68 -3.19
N ARG A 79 16.59 7.01 -3.05
CA ARG A 79 15.43 7.92 -3.01
C ARG A 79 14.48 7.71 -4.18
N ARG A 80 15.01 7.71 -5.41
CA ARG A 80 14.19 7.68 -6.63
C ARG A 80 13.50 6.34 -6.81
N ILE A 81 14.16 5.25 -6.39
CA ILE A 81 13.60 3.90 -6.43
C ILE A 81 12.41 3.82 -5.45
N SER A 82 12.60 4.23 -4.20
CA SER A 82 11.53 4.23 -3.20
C SER A 82 10.37 5.17 -3.57
N GLU A 83 10.67 6.35 -4.14
CA GLU A 83 9.64 7.26 -4.62
C GLU A 83 8.84 6.68 -5.79
N ALA A 84 9.47 5.91 -6.68
CA ALA A 84 8.80 5.24 -7.79
C ALA A 84 7.85 4.14 -7.29
N PHE A 85 8.26 3.31 -6.33
CA PHE A 85 7.38 2.33 -5.70
C PHE A 85 6.27 2.99 -4.89
N MET A 86 6.55 4.06 -4.16
CA MET A 86 5.55 4.84 -3.43
C MET A 86 4.50 5.45 -4.39
N ALA A 87 4.90 5.84 -5.61
CA ALA A 87 3.99 6.38 -6.62
C ALA A 87 2.95 5.36 -7.13
N PHE A 88 3.09 4.08 -6.78
CA PHE A 88 2.11 3.02 -7.04
C PHE A 88 0.89 3.07 -6.11
N LEU A 89 0.98 3.68 -4.91
CA LEU A 89 -0.11 3.73 -3.93
C LEU A 89 -1.47 4.23 -4.45
N PRO A 90 -1.57 5.24 -5.33
CA PRO A 90 -2.84 5.63 -5.92
C PRO A 90 -3.52 4.52 -6.73
N LEU A 91 -2.75 3.62 -7.36
CA LEU A 91 -3.29 2.49 -8.11
C LEU A 91 -3.87 1.41 -7.20
N MET A 92 -3.43 1.35 -5.93
CA MET A 92 -4.01 0.43 -4.95
C MET A 92 -5.49 0.69 -4.70
N ILE A 93 -5.98 1.91 -4.91
CA ILE A 93 -7.43 2.20 -4.85
C ILE A 93 -8.19 1.38 -5.89
N ILE A 94 -7.66 1.28 -7.10
CA ILE A 94 -8.29 0.55 -8.20
C ILE A 94 -8.21 -0.96 -7.92
N PHE A 95 -7.05 -1.44 -7.48
CA PHE A 95 -6.88 -2.85 -7.13
C PHE A 95 -7.60 -3.28 -5.84
N PHE A 96 -8.14 -2.34 -5.07
CA PHE A 96 -9.00 -2.69 -3.93
C PHE A 96 -10.43 -3.06 -4.35
N ILE A 97 -10.84 -2.68 -5.58
CA ILE A 97 -12.22 -2.90 -6.07
C ILE A 97 -12.63 -4.39 -6.04
N PRO A 98 -11.82 -5.35 -6.52
CA PRO A 98 -12.21 -6.77 -6.46
C PRO A 98 -12.42 -7.30 -5.04
N ILE A 99 -11.70 -6.78 -4.05
CA ILE A 99 -11.85 -7.17 -2.64
C ILE A 99 -13.23 -6.75 -2.10
N ILE A 100 -13.74 -5.60 -2.53
CA ILE A 100 -15.08 -5.13 -2.13
C ILE A 100 -16.17 -6.10 -2.59
N PHE A 101 -16.04 -6.66 -3.79
CA PHE A 101 -16.98 -7.65 -4.31
C PHE A 101 -16.81 -9.03 -3.65
N GLY A 102 -15.57 -9.40 -3.30
CA GLY A 102 -15.24 -10.68 -2.66
C GLY A 102 -15.47 -10.77 -1.15
N MET A 103 -16.04 -9.73 -0.51
CA MET A 103 -16.15 -9.65 0.96
C MET A 103 -16.81 -10.87 1.60
N LYS A 104 -17.87 -11.41 0.99
CA LYS A 104 -18.61 -12.57 1.50
C LYS A 104 -17.79 -13.86 1.49
N HIS A 105 -16.85 -13.98 0.56
CA HIS A 105 -15.97 -15.13 0.44
C HIS A 105 -14.75 -15.01 1.37
N LEU A 106 -14.24 -13.79 1.56
CA LEU A 106 -13.05 -13.52 2.36
C LEU A 106 -13.33 -13.55 3.86
N TYR A 107 -14.45 -12.95 4.28
CA TYR A 107 -14.66 -12.58 5.66
C TYR A 107 -15.92 -13.24 6.22
N HIS A 108 -15.71 -14.25 7.08
CA HIS A 108 -16.80 -15.00 7.71
C HIS A 108 -17.75 -14.11 8.54
N TRP A 109 -17.24 -13.02 9.12
CA TRP A 109 -18.03 -12.06 9.89
C TRP A 109 -19.02 -11.24 9.06
N THR A 110 -19.02 -11.38 7.72
CA THR A 110 -20.02 -10.76 6.84
C THR A 110 -21.32 -11.56 6.75
N ASP A 111 -21.31 -12.83 7.16
CA ASP A 111 -22.49 -13.68 7.22
C ASP A 111 -23.31 -13.39 8.48
N VAL A 112 -24.55 -12.96 8.28
CA VAL A 112 -25.48 -12.57 9.35
C VAL A 112 -25.90 -13.77 10.20
N GLU A 113 -25.99 -14.97 9.62
CA GLU A 113 -26.34 -16.18 10.38
C GLU A 113 -25.18 -16.62 11.26
N ALA A 114 -23.97 -16.64 10.71
CA ALA A 114 -22.74 -16.95 11.46
C ALA A 114 -22.56 -16.04 12.68
N VAL A 115 -22.76 -14.72 12.51
CA VAL A 115 -22.60 -13.74 13.60
C VAL A 115 -23.63 -13.94 14.72
N LYS A 116 -24.87 -14.36 14.41
CA LYS A 116 -25.92 -14.58 15.41
C LYS A 116 -25.64 -15.76 16.33
N HIS A 117 -24.96 -16.77 15.83
CA HIS A 117 -24.63 -17.98 16.59
C HIS A 117 -23.31 -17.86 17.38
N ASP A 118 -22.55 -16.78 17.17
CA ASP A 118 -21.28 -16.54 17.83
C ASP A 118 -21.29 -15.27 18.70
N ALA A 119 -21.18 -15.49 20.02
CA ALA A 119 -21.14 -14.44 21.03
C ALA A 119 -19.91 -13.51 20.90
N LEU A 120 -18.80 -14.00 20.35
CA LEU A 120 -17.58 -13.22 20.15
C LEU A 120 -17.73 -12.27 18.96
N LEU A 121 -18.27 -12.76 17.85
CA LEU A 121 -18.59 -11.94 16.68
C LEU A 121 -19.63 -10.87 16.99
N THR A 122 -20.68 -11.20 17.75
CA THR A 122 -21.71 -10.24 18.19
C THR A 122 -21.10 -9.03 18.91
N LYS A 123 -20.09 -9.24 19.75
CA LYS A 123 -19.38 -8.16 20.45
C LYS A 123 -18.50 -7.31 19.53
N LYS A 124 -18.10 -7.84 18.36
CA LYS A 124 -17.23 -7.17 17.39
C LYS A 124 -18.00 -6.42 16.31
N VAL A 125 -19.32 -6.56 16.20
CA VAL A 125 -20.17 -5.91 15.18
C VAL A 125 -19.97 -4.40 15.10
N GLY A 126 -19.67 -3.74 16.24
CA GLY A 126 -19.39 -2.30 16.24
C GLY A 126 -18.15 -1.90 15.42
N TYR A 127 -17.16 -2.79 15.31
CA TYR A 127 -15.94 -2.57 14.53
C TYR A 127 -15.98 -3.33 13.18
N LEU A 128 -16.37 -4.60 13.21
CA LEU A 128 -16.52 -5.50 12.05
C LEU A 128 -17.92 -5.39 11.45
N ASN A 129 -18.18 -4.26 10.80
CA ASN A 129 -19.36 -4.02 9.98
C ASN A 129 -18.89 -3.69 8.56
N THR A 130 -19.54 -4.22 7.54
CA THR A 130 -19.22 -3.98 6.12
C THR A 130 -19.16 -2.50 5.77
N THR A 131 -20.13 -1.69 6.21
CA THR A 131 -20.12 -0.23 5.94
C THR A 131 -18.93 0.45 6.59
N PHE A 132 -18.66 0.13 7.86
CA PHE A 132 -17.56 0.78 8.60
C PHE A 132 -16.20 0.32 8.07
N PHE A 133 -16.07 -0.94 7.66
CA PHE A 133 -14.90 -1.51 6.99
C PHE A 133 -14.58 -0.77 5.67
N TYR A 134 -15.59 -0.48 4.84
CA TYR A 134 -15.37 0.26 3.60
C TYR A 134 -14.91 1.70 3.85
N ILE A 135 -15.53 2.39 4.81
CA ILE A 135 -15.12 3.75 5.19
C ILE A 135 -13.67 3.76 5.66
N ARG A 136 -13.31 2.84 6.56
CA ARG A 136 -11.95 2.71 7.09
C ARG A 136 -10.93 2.40 5.99
N SER A 137 -11.23 1.41 5.15
CA SER A 137 -10.38 1.04 4.00
C SER A 137 -10.15 2.23 3.06
N ALA A 138 -11.20 3.00 2.76
CA ALA A 138 -11.09 4.22 1.96
C ALA A 138 -10.21 5.26 2.64
N VAL A 139 -10.37 5.48 3.96
CA VAL A 139 -9.52 6.41 4.73
C VAL A 139 -8.04 6.01 4.64
N TYR A 140 -7.70 4.73 4.80
CA TYR A 140 -6.32 4.26 4.73
C TYR A 140 -5.71 4.55 3.35
N LEU A 141 -6.41 4.13 2.29
CA LEU A 141 -5.95 4.30 0.91
C LEU A 141 -5.82 5.79 0.54
N ILE A 142 -6.75 6.64 0.99
CA ILE A 142 -6.69 8.09 0.77
C ILE A 142 -5.49 8.70 1.51
N VAL A 143 -5.29 8.36 2.78
CA VAL A 143 -4.16 8.88 3.58
C VAL A 143 -2.83 8.52 2.90
N TRP A 144 -2.64 7.25 2.53
CA TRP A 144 -1.41 6.81 1.87
C TRP A 144 -1.21 7.47 0.50
N THR A 145 -2.29 7.57 -0.29
CA THR A 145 -2.27 8.23 -1.60
C THR A 145 -1.90 9.71 -1.49
N VAL A 146 -2.50 10.43 -0.53
CA VAL A 146 -2.22 11.86 -0.31
C VAL A 146 -0.78 12.06 0.13
N LEU A 147 -0.30 11.29 1.12
CA LEU A 147 1.09 11.37 1.57
C LEU A 147 2.07 11.08 0.43
N ALA A 148 1.84 10.01 -0.33
CA ALA A 148 2.66 9.66 -1.48
C ALA A 148 2.69 10.77 -2.54
N ARG A 149 1.53 11.31 -2.91
CA ARG A 149 1.42 12.37 -3.94
C ARG A 149 2.07 13.67 -3.49
N VAL A 150 1.90 14.07 -2.23
CA VAL A 150 2.50 15.30 -1.68
C VAL A 150 4.01 15.20 -1.67
N LEU A 151 4.56 14.08 -1.17
CA LEU A 151 6.00 13.86 -1.10
C LEU A 151 6.62 13.74 -2.51
N TYR A 152 5.98 12.98 -3.40
CA TYR A 152 6.44 12.83 -4.78
C TYR A 152 6.46 14.17 -5.54
N LYS A 153 5.38 14.96 -5.45
CA LYS A 153 5.32 16.29 -6.09
C LYS A 153 6.38 17.24 -5.53
N ALA A 154 6.62 17.21 -4.21
CA ALA A 154 7.65 18.02 -3.59
C ALA A 154 9.06 17.62 -4.07
N SER A 155 9.31 16.32 -4.24
CA SER A 155 10.58 15.81 -4.75
C SER A 155 10.85 16.18 -6.21
N VAL A 156 9.83 16.14 -7.07
CA VAL A 156 9.94 16.61 -8.48
C VAL A 156 10.15 18.13 -8.53
N ARG A 157 9.54 18.88 -7.60
CA ARG A 157 9.74 20.32 -7.50
C ARG A 157 11.18 20.69 -7.10
N GLN A 158 11.80 19.92 -6.21
CA GLN A 158 13.21 20.11 -5.85
C GLN A 158 14.15 19.96 -7.06
N ASP A 159 13.83 19.09 -8.02
CA ASP A 159 14.65 18.91 -9.23
C ASP A 159 14.52 20.05 -10.25
N THR A 160 13.37 20.72 -10.26
CA THR A 160 13.04 21.75 -11.27
C THR A 160 13.36 23.15 -10.79
N GLU A 161 13.03 23.47 -9.54
CA GLU A 161 13.21 24.79 -8.93
C GLU A 161 14.48 24.88 -8.06
N GLY A 162 15.14 23.75 -7.78
CA GLY A 162 16.30 23.67 -6.89
C GLY A 162 15.92 23.55 -5.41
N HIS A 163 16.94 23.57 -4.55
CA HIS A 163 16.76 23.44 -3.10
C HIS A 163 16.20 24.73 -2.49
N SER A 164 15.18 24.59 -1.64
CA SER A 164 14.57 25.69 -0.89
C SER A 164 14.30 25.24 0.55
N ASP A 165 14.80 26.00 1.52
CA ASP A 165 14.63 25.70 2.95
C ASP A 165 13.15 25.60 3.36
N ALA A 166 12.28 26.39 2.72
CA ALA A 166 10.85 26.35 2.97
C ALA A 166 10.22 25.03 2.51
N LEU A 167 10.65 24.51 1.35
CA LEU A 167 10.18 23.24 0.81
C LEU A 167 10.68 22.07 1.67
N ASP A 168 11.95 22.10 2.08
CA ASP A 168 12.55 21.07 2.92
C ASP A 168 11.89 21.00 4.30
N LYS A 169 11.58 22.16 4.89
CA LYS A 169 10.81 22.24 6.15
C LYS A 169 9.40 21.67 5.97
N LYS A 170 8.73 21.94 4.85
CA LYS A 170 7.40 21.39 4.55
C LYS A 170 7.43 19.87 4.38
N ILE A 171 8.42 19.35 3.66
CA ILE A 171 8.60 17.90 3.47
C ILE A 171 8.82 17.24 4.82
N LYS A 172 9.74 17.75 5.65
CA LYS A 172 9.97 17.24 7.01
C LYS A 172 8.71 17.27 7.88
N GLY A 173 7.97 18.38 7.90
CA GLY A 173 6.74 18.49 8.65
C GLY A 173 5.68 17.48 8.19
N THR A 174 5.56 17.29 6.87
CA THR A 174 4.67 16.29 6.26
C THR A 174 5.10 14.87 6.64
N SER A 175 6.40 14.57 6.62
CA SER A 175 6.93 13.27 7.02
C SER A 175 6.74 12.99 8.51
N ALA A 176 6.88 14.01 9.37
CA ALA A 176 6.67 13.86 10.83
C ALA A 176 5.23 13.46 11.15
N ALA A 177 4.26 14.22 10.64
CA ALA A 177 2.84 13.88 10.79
C ALA A 177 2.49 12.58 10.05
N GLY A 178 3.09 12.39 8.87
CA GLY A 178 2.89 11.24 8.00
C GLY A 178 3.27 9.92 8.64
N ILE A 179 4.37 9.84 9.40
CA ILE A 179 4.76 8.60 10.11
C ILE A 179 3.73 8.21 11.16
N ILE A 180 3.19 9.17 11.92
CA ILE A 180 2.17 8.88 12.94
C ILE A 180 0.90 8.35 12.27
N LEU A 181 0.42 9.05 11.24
CA LEU A 181 -0.74 8.62 10.46
C LEU A 181 -0.51 7.26 9.80
N PHE A 182 0.67 7.03 9.25
CA PHE A 182 1.06 5.78 8.62
C PHE A 182 1.07 4.63 9.62
N ALA A 183 1.67 4.80 10.80
CA ALA A 183 1.73 3.77 11.83
C ALA A 183 0.34 3.35 12.31
N LEU A 184 -0.58 4.31 12.49
CA LEU A 184 -1.97 4.01 12.85
C LEU A 184 -2.70 3.29 11.70
N THR A 185 -2.63 3.85 10.50
CA THR A 185 -3.38 3.34 9.34
C THR A 185 -2.90 1.95 8.89
N ILE A 186 -1.60 1.65 8.89
CA ILE A 186 -1.09 0.32 8.55
C ILE A 186 -1.49 -0.72 9.60
N THR A 187 -1.54 -0.33 10.88
CA THR A 187 -1.97 -1.21 11.97
C THR A 187 -3.44 -1.58 11.83
N TYR A 188 -4.32 -0.59 11.64
CA TYR A 188 -5.73 -0.86 11.46
C TYR A 188 -6.04 -1.55 10.12
N ALA A 189 -5.29 -1.26 9.05
CA ALA A 189 -5.39 -1.99 7.79
C ALA A 189 -4.97 -3.46 7.94
N ALA A 190 -3.94 -3.77 8.73
CA ALA A 190 -3.56 -5.14 9.04
C ALA A 190 -4.68 -5.87 9.83
N PHE A 191 -5.32 -5.18 10.77
CA PHE A 191 -6.44 -5.74 11.51
C PHE A 191 -7.66 -5.98 10.63
N ASP A 192 -7.98 -5.02 9.77
CA ASP A 192 -9.14 -5.10 8.89
C ASP A 192 -8.93 -6.13 7.78
N TRP A 193 -7.83 -6.06 7.04
CA TRP A 193 -7.68 -6.82 5.81
C TRP A 193 -7.20 -8.24 6.03
N LEU A 194 -6.36 -8.49 7.04
CA LEU A 194 -5.73 -9.79 7.27
C LEU A 194 -6.18 -10.46 8.56
N MET A 195 -6.09 -9.78 9.70
CA MET A 195 -6.47 -10.39 10.98
C MET A 195 -7.94 -10.78 10.99
N SER A 196 -8.82 -9.98 10.39
CA SER A 196 -10.26 -10.26 10.37
C SER A 196 -10.66 -11.45 9.49
N LEU A 197 -9.73 -12.05 8.74
CA LEU A 197 -9.95 -13.34 8.07
C LEU A 197 -10.25 -14.45 9.09
N ASP A 198 -9.58 -14.41 10.25
CA ASP A 198 -9.94 -15.20 11.42
C ASP A 198 -10.39 -14.27 12.56
N PRO A 199 -11.70 -13.99 12.67
CA PRO A 199 -12.21 -13.08 13.68
C PRO A 199 -12.14 -13.64 15.10
N HIS A 200 -11.78 -14.91 15.32
CA HIS A 200 -11.58 -15.47 16.67
C HIS A 200 -10.18 -15.17 17.22
N TRP A 201 -9.23 -14.93 16.33
CA TRP A 201 -7.86 -14.63 16.70
C TRP A 201 -7.62 -13.12 16.86
N PHE A 202 -6.73 -12.74 17.78
CA PHE A 202 -6.37 -11.34 18.02
C PHE A 202 -4.93 -11.22 18.52
N SER A 203 -4.21 -10.21 18.03
CA SER A 203 -2.82 -9.96 18.40
C SER A 203 -2.43 -8.50 18.19
N THR A 204 -2.08 -7.80 19.26
CA THR A 204 -1.70 -6.38 19.20
C THR A 204 -0.42 -6.15 18.39
N ILE A 205 0.54 -7.07 18.46
CA ILE A 205 1.81 -6.99 17.72
C ILE A 205 1.65 -7.26 16.22
N TYR A 206 0.52 -7.80 15.78
CA TYR A 206 0.31 -8.14 14.36
C TYR A 206 0.45 -6.95 13.42
N GLY A 207 -0.01 -5.76 13.83
CA GLY A 207 0.19 -4.54 13.04
C GLY A 207 1.67 -4.17 12.88
N VAL A 208 2.46 -4.35 13.95
CA VAL A 208 3.92 -4.12 13.92
C VAL A 208 4.63 -5.18 13.08
N TYR A 209 4.17 -6.43 13.13
CA TYR A 209 4.68 -7.52 12.29
C TYR A 209 4.49 -7.19 10.80
N ILE A 210 3.28 -6.76 10.41
CA ILE A 210 2.99 -6.28 9.06
C ILE A 210 3.88 -5.11 8.67
N PHE A 211 4.02 -4.12 9.56
CA PHE A 211 4.85 -2.96 9.31
C PHE A 211 6.33 -3.33 9.08
N GLY A 212 6.90 -4.20 9.93
CA GLY A 212 8.26 -4.69 9.77
C GLY A 212 8.44 -5.47 8.47
N GLY A 213 7.48 -6.31 8.10
CA GLY A 213 7.46 -7.04 6.84
C GLY A 213 7.39 -6.11 5.62
N ALA A 214 6.54 -5.10 5.66
CA ALA A 214 6.43 -4.09 4.60
C ALA A 214 7.74 -3.31 4.42
N PHE A 215 8.38 -2.92 5.52
CA PHE A 215 9.67 -2.23 5.46
C PHE A 215 10.78 -3.12 4.89
N LEU A 216 10.84 -4.39 5.31
CA LEU A 216 11.79 -5.36 4.78
C LEU A 216 11.58 -5.56 3.26
N ALA A 217 10.33 -5.75 2.85
CA ALA A 217 9.96 -5.95 1.44
C ALA A 217 10.29 -4.74 0.55
N ALA A 218 10.38 -3.54 1.11
CA ALA A 218 10.77 -2.34 0.37
C ALA A 218 12.28 -2.15 0.22
N ILE A 219 13.09 -2.82 1.04
CA ILE A 219 14.56 -2.71 1.03
C ILE A 219 15.20 -3.83 0.21
N CYS A 220 14.59 -5.02 0.19
CA CYS A 220 15.04 -6.17 -0.59
C CYS A 220 14.60 -6.07 -2.05
#